data_AF-A0A8H2W6F4-F1
#
_entry.id   AF-A0A8H2W6F4-F1
#
_cell.length_a   1.000
_cell.length_b   1.000
_cell.length_c   1.000
_cell.angle_alpha   90.00
_cell.angle_beta   90.00
_cell.angle_gamma   90.00
#
_symmetry.space_group_name_H-M   'P 1'
#
loop_
_entity.id
_entity.type
_entity.pdbx_description
1 polymer ?
#
loop_
_entity_poly.entity_id
_entity_poly.type
_entity_poly.pdbx_seq_one_letter_code
_entity_poly.pdbx_strand_id
1 'polypeptide(L)'
;MSTWDACPQRYARDSPLDDLFMMELKGKTGSYEVFIQRGAATTAAKLGMPDFAIATLPNFVQNATMITGLSYSTPLIADADTGFGGPAMVARTVQMYDRAGVAALHIEDQLQTKRCGHLLGKQFVSTEEFVARIRAATQARDAIPGNAIVVIARTDSAQVLGMDEAIRRLQVVASVGADVAFIEGVKTKELLEKTVKALHPTPVLVNVIS
;
A
#
# COMPACT_ATOMS: atom_id res chain seq x y z
N MET A 1 -27.85 -15.47 8.78
CA MET A 1 -28.15 -14.07 8.42
C MET A 1 -26.83 -13.40 8.07
N SER A 2 -26.70 -12.97 6.83
CA SER A 2 -25.47 -12.55 6.16
C SER A 2 -24.94 -11.22 6.70
N THR A 3 -23.62 -11.08 6.74
CA THR A 3 -22.81 -9.96 7.27
C THR A 3 -22.92 -8.64 6.47
N TRP A 4 -24.09 -8.35 5.88
CA TRP A 4 -24.31 -7.19 5.00
C TRP A 4 -25.09 -6.03 5.66
N ASP A 5 -25.53 -6.17 6.92
CA ASP A 5 -26.40 -5.19 7.58
C ASP A 5 -25.67 -4.25 8.59
N ALA A 6 -24.35 -4.10 8.51
CA ALA A 6 -23.61 -3.18 9.37
C ALA A 6 -22.97 -2.01 8.59
N CYS A 7 -23.80 -1.21 7.92
CA CYS A 7 -23.44 0.14 7.54
C CYS A 7 -24.36 1.15 8.22
N PRO A 8 -23.99 1.66 9.41
CA PRO A 8 -24.37 2.98 9.84
C PRO A 8 -23.21 3.94 9.55
N GLN A 9 -23.41 4.77 8.54
CA GLN A 9 -22.61 5.95 8.25
C GLN A 9 -22.48 6.83 9.51
N ARG A 10 -21.27 6.97 10.02
CA ARG A 10 -20.78 8.15 10.76
C ARG A 10 -19.25 8.07 10.84
N TYR A 11 -18.58 8.53 9.79
CA TYR A 11 -17.21 9.02 9.93
C TYR A 11 -17.29 10.26 10.84
N ALA A 12 -17.03 10.07 12.13
CA ALA A 12 -16.90 11.16 13.09
C ALA A 12 -15.61 11.94 12.74
N ARG A 13 -15.78 13.14 12.18
CA ARG A 13 -14.72 14.10 11.83
C ARG A 13 -14.29 14.91 13.07
N ASP A 14 -14.00 14.24 14.17
CA ASP A 14 -13.82 14.88 15.47
C ASP A 14 -12.43 14.63 16.08
N SER A 15 -11.46 14.09 15.32
CA SER A 15 -10.13 13.81 15.85
C SER A 15 -9.13 14.91 15.43
N PRO A 16 -8.31 15.45 16.36
CA PRO A 16 -7.18 16.34 16.00
C PRO A 16 -6.14 15.69 15.10
N LEU A 17 -6.24 14.37 14.87
CA LEU A 17 -5.37 13.57 14.00
C LEU A 17 -5.96 13.40 12.59
N ASP A 18 -7.18 13.86 12.33
CA ASP A 18 -7.78 13.84 10.98
C ASP A 18 -7.02 14.81 10.04
N ASP A 19 -6.40 15.85 10.60
CA ASP A 19 -5.48 16.78 9.91
C ASP A 19 -4.13 16.13 9.56
N LEU A 20 -3.83 14.99 10.18
CA LEU A 20 -2.65 14.17 9.91
C LEU A 20 -2.90 13.14 8.81
N PHE A 21 -3.91 13.29 7.95
CA PHE A 21 -4.02 12.55 6.67
C PHE A 21 -3.92 11.00 6.75
N MET A 22 -4.09 10.44 7.95
CA MET A 22 -4.11 9.01 8.22
C MET A 22 -5.47 8.43 7.82
N MET A 23 -5.48 7.16 7.41
CA MET A 23 -6.71 6.37 7.46
C MET A 23 -6.58 5.39 8.62
N GLU A 24 -7.59 5.39 9.48
CA GLU A 24 -7.59 4.67 10.75
C GLU A 24 -8.61 3.52 10.69
N LEU A 25 -8.21 2.34 11.19
CA LEU A 25 -9.16 1.28 11.51
C LEU A 25 -9.37 1.30 13.03
N LYS A 26 -10.57 1.72 13.46
CA LYS A 26 -10.99 1.70 14.87
C LYS A 26 -11.53 0.32 15.25
N GLY A 27 -10.94 -0.27 16.28
CA GLY A 27 -11.44 -1.49 16.90
C GLY A 27 -12.71 -1.27 17.72
N LYS A 28 -13.34 -2.37 18.15
CA LYS A 28 -14.57 -2.35 18.97
C LYS A 28 -14.41 -1.62 20.33
N THR A 29 -13.17 -1.43 20.78
CA THR A 29 -12.79 -0.81 22.05
C THR A 29 -12.49 0.68 21.93
N GLY A 30 -12.59 1.28 20.74
CA GLY A 30 -12.27 2.70 20.50
C GLY A 30 -10.78 3.00 20.35
N SER A 31 -9.90 2.01 20.48
CA SER A 31 -8.47 2.10 20.18
C SER A 31 -8.19 1.89 18.69
N TYR A 32 -7.18 2.57 18.16
CA TYR A 32 -6.69 2.39 16.79
C TYR A 32 -5.94 1.07 16.67
N GLU A 33 -6.34 0.22 15.72
CA GLU A 33 -5.70 -1.07 15.49
C GLU A 33 -4.55 -0.97 14.48
N VAL A 34 -4.64 -0.05 13.51
CA VAL A 34 -3.66 0.14 12.43
C VAL A 34 -3.70 1.59 11.94
N PHE A 35 -2.53 2.16 11.62
CA PHE A 35 -2.41 3.40 10.87
C PHE A 35 -2.11 3.13 9.39
N ILE A 36 -2.61 3.97 8.50
CA ILE A 36 -2.33 3.91 7.06
C ILE A 36 -1.81 5.26 6.58
N GLN A 37 -0.58 5.28 6.09
CA GLN A 37 0.00 6.44 5.40
C GLN A 37 -0.31 6.36 3.91
N ARG A 38 -1.09 7.33 3.42
CA ARG A 38 -1.43 7.47 2.00
C ARG A 38 -0.41 8.36 1.28
N GLY A 39 0.04 7.97 0.09
CA GLY A 39 0.98 8.76 -0.72
C GLY A 39 0.40 10.08 -1.19
N ALA A 40 -0.84 10.07 -1.69
CA ALA A 40 -1.54 11.30 -2.10
C ALA A 40 -1.67 12.31 -0.95
N ALA A 41 -1.98 11.80 0.24
CA ALA A 41 -2.18 12.62 1.41
C ALA A 41 -0.84 13.15 1.97
N THR A 42 0.21 12.34 1.92
CA THR A 42 1.59 12.78 2.22
C THR A 42 2.04 13.89 1.28
N THR A 43 1.77 13.75 -0.02
CA THR A 43 2.13 14.74 -1.04
C THR A 43 1.39 16.06 -0.84
N ALA A 44 0.08 15.99 -0.59
CA ALA A 44 -0.73 17.18 -0.30
C ALA A 44 -0.25 17.89 0.97
N ALA A 45 -0.03 17.14 2.06
CA ALA A 45 0.35 17.71 3.35
C ALA A 45 1.76 18.31 3.36
N LYS A 46 2.73 17.61 2.77
CA LYS A 46 4.14 18.01 2.83
C LYS A 46 4.50 19.04 1.78
N LEU A 47 3.86 19.00 0.62
CA LEU A 47 4.26 19.78 -0.55
C LEU A 47 3.16 20.70 -1.09
N GLY A 48 1.90 20.55 -0.67
CA GLY A 48 0.78 21.28 -1.27
C GLY A 48 0.54 20.87 -2.73
N MET A 49 0.94 19.66 -3.13
CA MET A 49 0.97 19.20 -4.51
C MET A 49 0.03 18.00 -4.74
N PRO A 50 -0.44 17.78 -5.99
CA PRO A 50 -1.20 16.59 -6.34
C PRO A 50 -0.33 15.33 -6.40
N ASP A 51 -0.98 14.17 -6.32
CA ASP A 51 -0.32 12.86 -6.39
C ASP A 51 0.11 12.46 -7.82
N PHE A 52 1.20 13.09 -8.26
CA PHE A 52 1.86 12.85 -9.55
C PHE A 52 3.33 12.45 -9.37
N ALA A 53 3.62 11.62 -8.36
CA ALA A 53 4.98 11.18 -8.04
C ALA A 53 5.97 12.35 -7.79
N ILE A 54 5.47 13.47 -7.27
CA ILE A 54 6.28 14.66 -6.94
C ILE A 54 7.01 14.44 -5.62
N ALA A 55 6.35 13.82 -4.64
CA ALA A 55 6.95 13.48 -3.37
C ALA A 55 8.02 12.39 -3.56
N THR A 56 9.12 12.54 -2.83
CA THR A 56 10.30 11.68 -2.89
C THR A 56 10.41 10.81 -1.64
N LEU A 57 11.26 9.78 -1.68
CA LEU A 57 11.50 8.89 -0.54
C LEU A 57 11.73 9.64 0.78
N PRO A 58 12.57 10.70 0.86
CA PRO A 58 12.71 11.49 2.09
C PRO A 58 11.40 12.07 2.63
N ASN A 59 10.50 12.55 1.76
CA ASN A 59 9.21 13.10 2.20
C ASN A 59 8.34 12.01 2.85
N PHE A 60 8.32 10.82 2.25
CA PHE A 60 7.56 9.68 2.77
C PHE A 60 8.15 9.13 4.06
N VAL A 61 9.47 8.94 4.13
CA VAL A 61 10.14 8.44 5.34
C VAL A 61 9.96 9.42 6.49
N GLN A 62 10.14 10.73 6.25
CA GLN A 62 9.95 11.74 7.30
C GLN A 62 8.51 11.73 7.84
N ASN A 63 7.53 11.52 6.98
CA ASN A 63 6.15 11.38 7.42
C ASN A 63 5.96 10.10 8.25
N ALA A 64 6.44 8.96 7.73
CA ALA A 64 6.35 7.66 8.39
C ALA A 64 6.99 7.65 9.77
N THR A 65 8.20 8.21 9.91
CA THR A 65 8.90 8.31 11.20
C THR A 65 8.12 9.10 12.24
N MET A 66 7.40 10.15 11.83
CA MET A 66 6.58 10.90 12.77
C MET A 66 5.36 10.09 13.21
N ILE A 67 4.69 9.41 12.27
CA ILE A 67 3.48 8.62 12.54
C ILE A 67 3.78 7.44 13.46
N THR A 68 4.85 6.69 13.18
CA THR A 68 5.27 5.56 14.03
C THR A 68 5.70 6.03 15.43
N GLY A 69 6.18 7.27 15.54
CA GLY A 69 6.47 7.91 16.83
C GLY A 69 5.23 8.26 17.66
N LEU A 70 4.02 8.27 17.08
CA LEU A 70 2.77 8.53 17.83
C LEU A 70 2.37 7.35 18.72
N SER A 71 2.64 6.11 18.29
CA SER A 71 2.34 4.89 19.03
C SER A 71 3.24 3.74 18.59
N TYR A 72 4.11 3.29 19.50
CA TYR A 72 5.01 2.15 19.25
C TYR A 72 4.30 0.81 19.12
N SER A 73 3.07 0.69 19.62
CA SER A 73 2.28 -0.54 19.59
C SER A 73 1.31 -0.62 18.41
N THR A 74 1.05 0.49 17.72
CA THR A 74 0.11 0.54 16.60
C THR A 74 0.88 0.42 15.28
N PRO A 75 0.67 -0.65 14.49
CA PRO A 75 1.39 -0.84 13.23
C PRO A 75 1.00 0.21 12.19
N LEU A 76 1.99 0.65 11.41
CA LEU A 76 1.79 1.52 10.25
C LEU A 76 1.95 0.72 8.95
N ILE A 77 0.94 0.78 8.08
CA ILE A 77 1.02 0.39 6.67
C ILE A 77 1.29 1.65 5.86
N ALA A 78 2.43 1.72 5.18
CA ALA A 78 2.85 2.91 4.46
C ALA A 78 2.89 2.70 2.94
N ASP A 79 2.37 3.68 2.22
CA ASP A 79 2.59 3.80 0.78
C ASP A 79 4.08 3.99 0.48
N ALA A 80 4.59 3.28 -0.52
CA ALA A 80 5.96 3.42 -1.02
C ALA A 80 6.00 3.69 -2.54
N ASP A 81 4.87 4.11 -3.11
CA ASP A 81 4.72 4.34 -4.54
C ASP A 81 5.26 3.13 -5.35
N THR A 82 6.21 3.39 -6.25
CA THR A 82 6.91 2.37 -7.06
C THR A 82 8.24 1.93 -6.46
N GLY A 83 8.57 2.37 -5.24
CA GLY A 83 9.87 2.15 -4.57
C GLY A 83 10.95 3.17 -4.96
N PHE A 84 10.55 4.30 -5.55
CA PHE A 84 11.37 5.49 -5.82
C PHE A 84 12.59 5.27 -6.73
N GLY A 85 12.56 4.24 -7.58
CA GLY A 85 13.57 3.97 -8.60
C GLY A 85 13.69 2.49 -8.94
N GLY A 86 14.88 2.07 -9.36
CA GLY A 86 15.18 0.66 -9.63
C GLY A 86 15.39 -0.18 -8.36
N PRO A 87 15.80 -1.46 -8.49
CA PRO A 87 15.96 -2.41 -7.39
C PRO A 87 16.78 -1.88 -6.19
N ALA A 88 17.87 -1.14 -6.44
CA ALA A 88 18.68 -0.56 -5.37
C ALA A 88 17.92 0.49 -4.54
N MET A 89 17.06 1.29 -5.18
CA MET A 89 16.20 2.26 -4.48
C MET A 89 15.06 1.58 -3.74
N VAL A 90 14.50 0.50 -4.30
CA VAL A 90 13.51 -0.32 -3.60
C VAL A 90 14.12 -0.90 -2.31
N ALA A 91 15.30 -1.50 -2.38
CA ALA A 91 16.00 -2.04 -1.21
C ALA A 91 16.28 -0.95 -0.16
N ARG A 92 16.72 0.24 -0.59
CA ARG A 92 16.90 1.39 0.29
C ARG A 92 15.60 1.82 0.96
N THR A 93 14.48 1.85 0.21
CA THR A 93 13.16 2.19 0.72
C THR A 93 12.76 1.26 1.86
N VAL A 94 12.89 -0.06 1.65
CA VAL A 94 12.62 -1.07 2.69
C VAL A 94 13.44 -0.82 3.95
N GLN A 95 14.76 -0.63 3.81
CA GLN A 95 15.64 -0.36 4.95
C GLN A 95 15.30 0.94 5.69
N MET A 96 14.90 1.99 4.97
CA MET A 96 14.53 3.26 5.58
C MET A 96 13.18 3.18 6.30
N TYR A 97 12.23 2.43 5.75
CA TYR A 97 10.90 2.22 6.35
C TYR A 97 11.01 1.33 7.59
N ASP A 98 11.77 0.26 7.52
CA ASP A 98 12.07 -0.60 8.68
C ASP A 98 12.69 0.20 9.83
N ARG A 99 13.74 1.00 9.54
CA ARG A 99 14.36 1.90 10.54
C ARG A 99 13.40 2.95 11.09
N ALA A 100 12.39 3.35 10.32
CA ALA A 100 11.36 4.26 10.76
C ALA A 100 10.27 3.56 11.60
N GLY A 101 10.33 2.24 11.80
CA GLY A 101 9.34 1.46 12.55
C GLY A 101 8.06 1.15 11.76
N VAL A 102 8.10 1.23 10.42
CA VAL A 102 6.97 0.88 9.56
C VAL A 102 6.75 -0.63 9.60
N ALA A 103 5.50 -1.06 9.80
CA ALA A 103 5.16 -2.48 9.89
C ALA A 103 4.95 -3.13 8.52
N ALA A 104 4.43 -2.38 7.54
CA ALA A 104 4.24 -2.85 6.18
C ALA A 104 4.42 -1.73 5.16
N LEU A 105 4.91 -2.07 3.96
CA LEU A 105 4.89 -1.16 2.81
C LEU A 105 4.19 -1.78 1.61
N HIS A 106 3.61 -0.95 0.75
CA HIS A 106 3.12 -1.40 -0.55
C HIS A 106 3.86 -0.77 -1.73
N ILE A 107 4.28 -1.61 -2.69
CA ILE A 107 4.98 -1.21 -3.92
C ILE A 107 4.12 -1.57 -5.13
N GLU A 108 3.95 -0.62 -6.05
CA GLU A 108 3.08 -0.78 -7.23
C GLU A 108 3.80 -1.00 -8.57
N ASP A 109 3.02 -1.43 -9.57
CA ASP A 109 3.47 -1.80 -10.92
C ASP A 109 3.35 -0.69 -11.97
N GLN A 110 3.10 0.55 -11.55
CA GLN A 110 3.13 1.72 -12.42
C GLN A 110 4.56 2.10 -12.83
N LEU A 111 4.69 2.92 -13.88
CA LEU A 111 5.93 3.66 -14.13
C LEU A 111 6.25 4.61 -12.96
N GLN A 112 7.53 4.97 -12.78
CA GLN A 112 7.96 5.82 -11.68
C GLN A 112 7.24 7.18 -11.65
N THR A 113 6.91 7.74 -12.83
CA THR A 113 6.00 8.90 -12.98
C THR A 113 4.54 8.46 -12.80
N LYS A 114 4.24 7.82 -11.67
CA LYS A 114 2.94 7.22 -11.41
C LYS A 114 1.85 8.29 -11.32
N ARG A 115 0.61 7.83 -11.43
CA ARG A 115 -0.58 8.63 -11.15
C ARG A 115 -1.36 7.97 -10.02
N CYS A 116 -2.12 8.76 -9.28
CA CYS A 116 -3.09 8.22 -8.32
C CYS A 116 -3.94 7.12 -8.99
N GLY A 117 -4.16 6.01 -8.27
CA GLY A 117 -4.82 4.79 -8.78
C GLY A 117 -6.21 4.98 -9.38
N HIS A 118 -6.86 6.11 -9.09
CA HIS A 118 -8.20 6.48 -9.57
C HIS A 118 -8.19 7.39 -10.81
N LEU A 119 -7.02 7.86 -11.25
CA LEU A 119 -6.88 8.76 -12.41
C LEU A 119 -6.70 7.99 -13.72
N LEU A 120 -7.10 8.61 -14.83
CA LEU A 120 -6.91 8.07 -16.19
C LEU A 120 -5.45 8.21 -16.65
N GLY A 121 -5.05 7.34 -17.59
CA GLY A 121 -3.73 7.39 -18.23
C GLY A 121 -2.60 6.70 -17.44
N LYS A 122 -2.94 5.73 -16.59
CA LYS A 122 -1.96 4.90 -15.89
C LYS A 122 -1.14 4.09 -16.88
N GLN A 123 0.16 4.03 -16.65
CA GLN A 123 1.12 3.28 -17.43
C GLN A 123 1.83 2.30 -16.51
N PHE A 124 2.06 1.09 -17.01
CA PHE A 124 2.56 -0.02 -16.21
C PHE A 124 3.90 -0.48 -16.76
N VAL A 125 4.73 -0.97 -15.85
CA VAL A 125 5.93 -1.69 -16.24
C VAL A 125 5.60 -3.11 -16.68
N SER A 126 6.59 -3.77 -17.27
CA SER A 126 6.49 -5.19 -17.58
C SER A 126 6.35 -5.99 -16.29
N THR A 127 5.83 -7.23 -16.39
CA THR A 127 5.72 -8.11 -15.23
C THR A 127 7.10 -8.42 -14.65
N GLU A 128 8.14 -8.52 -15.48
CA GLU A 128 9.52 -8.80 -15.09
C GLU A 128 10.10 -7.66 -14.25
N GLU A 129 9.84 -6.40 -14.62
CA GLU A 129 10.26 -5.26 -13.81
C GLU A 129 9.51 -5.21 -12.47
N PHE A 130 8.19 -5.48 -12.48
CA PHE A 130 7.43 -5.55 -11.23
C PHE A 130 7.96 -6.65 -10.30
N VAL A 131 8.27 -7.82 -10.86
CA VAL A 131 8.95 -8.91 -10.14
C VAL A 131 10.31 -8.47 -9.60
N ALA A 132 11.10 -7.73 -10.38
CA ALA A 132 12.40 -7.24 -9.93
C ALA A 132 12.28 -6.30 -8.72
N ARG A 133 11.27 -5.43 -8.70
CA ARG A 133 10.98 -4.55 -7.55
C ARG A 133 10.61 -5.37 -6.32
N ILE A 134 9.63 -6.25 -6.43
CA ILE A 134 9.17 -7.05 -5.28
C ILE A 134 10.28 -7.96 -4.76
N ARG A 135 11.05 -8.60 -5.65
CA ARG A 135 12.20 -9.42 -5.26
C ARG A 135 13.27 -8.60 -4.53
N ALA A 136 13.54 -7.37 -4.98
CA ALA A 136 14.48 -6.49 -4.29
C ALA A 136 13.98 -6.09 -2.90
N ALA A 137 12.66 -5.87 -2.77
CA ALA A 137 12.04 -5.55 -1.48
C ALA A 137 12.12 -6.72 -0.51
N THR A 138 11.79 -7.93 -0.96
CA THR A 138 11.82 -9.14 -0.12
C THR A 138 13.25 -9.51 0.28
N GLN A 139 14.22 -9.42 -0.64
CA GLN A 139 15.64 -9.62 -0.32
C GLN A 139 16.15 -8.58 0.70
N ALA A 140 15.75 -7.31 0.57
CA ALA A 140 16.14 -6.27 1.51
C ALA A 140 15.52 -6.48 2.89
N ARG A 141 14.25 -6.92 2.95
CA ARG A 141 13.56 -7.32 4.18
C ARG A 141 14.28 -8.49 4.85
N ASP A 142 14.58 -9.56 4.10
CA ASP A 142 15.18 -10.79 4.64
C ASP A 142 16.62 -10.57 5.14
N ALA A 143 17.28 -9.50 4.67
CA ALA A 143 18.60 -9.09 5.16
C ALA A 143 18.56 -8.34 6.51
N ILE A 144 17.37 -7.96 7.00
CA ILE A 144 17.19 -7.25 8.26
C ILE A 144 17.00 -8.29 9.38
N PRO A 145 17.83 -8.28 10.44
CA PRO A 145 17.68 -9.21 11.54
C PRO A 145 16.45 -8.84 12.40
N GLY A 146 15.56 -9.81 12.65
CA GLY A 146 14.44 -9.66 13.58
C GLY A 146 13.07 -9.72 12.91
N ASN A 147 12.10 -8.99 13.47
CA ASN A 147 10.72 -8.99 12.99
C ASN A 147 10.63 -8.12 11.74
N ALA A 148 10.51 -8.76 10.58
CA ALA A 148 10.73 -8.09 9.30
C ALA A 148 9.46 -7.41 8.76
N ILE A 149 9.66 -6.25 8.14
CA ILE A 149 8.61 -5.46 7.51
C ILE A 149 7.82 -6.26 6.46
N VAL A 150 6.49 -6.15 6.46
CA VAL A 150 5.62 -6.85 5.50
C VAL A 150 5.69 -6.17 4.13
N VAL A 151 5.87 -6.96 3.06
CA VAL A 151 5.91 -6.49 1.67
C VAL A 151 4.58 -6.77 0.99
N ILE A 152 3.85 -5.70 0.69
CA ILE A 152 2.57 -5.75 -0.01
C ILE A 152 2.81 -5.43 -1.50
N ALA A 153 2.41 -6.33 -2.38
CA ALA A 153 2.49 -6.08 -3.82
C ALA A 153 1.18 -5.48 -4.32
N ARG A 154 1.24 -4.25 -4.85
CA ARG A 154 0.09 -3.52 -5.38
C ARG A 154 0.08 -3.57 -6.90
N THR A 155 -1.09 -3.81 -7.52
CA THR A 155 -1.29 -3.59 -8.95
C THR A 155 -2.43 -2.62 -9.21
N ASP A 156 -2.18 -1.68 -10.11
CA ASP A 156 -3.16 -0.69 -10.57
C ASP A 156 -3.71 -1.02 -11.97
N SER A 157 -3.29 -2.18 -12.50
CA SER A 157 -3.50 -2.59 -13.90
C SER A 157 -4.94 -2.99 -14.24
N ALA A 158 -5.77 -3.30 -13.24
CA ALA A 158 -7.13 -3.81 -13.43
C ALA A 158 -8.00 -2.95 -14.37
N GLN A 159 -7.89 -1.63 -14.25
CA GLN A 159 -8.68 -0.68 -15.05
C GLN A 159 -8.25 -0.62 -16.52
N VAL A 160 -6.97 -0.88 -16.82
CA VAL A 160 -6.38 -0.64 -18.15
C VAL A 160 -6.11 -1.95 -18.88
N LEU A 161 -5.56 -2.95 -18.18
CA LEU A 161 -5.20 -4.25 -18.73
C LEU A 161 -6.24 -5.34 -18.42
N GLY A 162 -7.21 -5.05 -17.55
CA GLY A 162 -8.26 -5.98 -17.15
C GLY A 162 -7.94 -6.77 -15.87
N MET A 163 -8.99 -7.32 -15.26
CA MET A 163 -8.90 -8.03 -13.97
C MET A 163 -8.04 -9.29 -14.04
N ASP A 164 -8.12 -10.06 -15.13
CA ASP A 164 -7.39 -11.33 -15.22
C ASP A 164 -5.87 -11.09 -15.31
N GLU A 165 -5.43 -10.04 -16.02
CA GLU A 165 -4.01 -9.64 -16.05
C GLU A 165 -3.53 -9.11 -14.70
N ALA A 166 -4.36 -8.33 -14.00
CA ALA A 166 -4.05 -7.85 -12.66
C ALA A 166 -3.86 -9.01 -11.66
N ILE A 167 -4.75 -10.01 -11.69
CA ILE A 167 -4.63 -11.22 -10.88
C ILE A 167 -3.35 -11.98 -11.25
N ARG A 168 -3.07 -12.17 -12.56
CA ARG A 168 -1.85 -12.85 -13.02
C ARG A 168 -0.59 -12.16 -12.48
N ARG A 169 -0.52 -10.83 -12.57
CA ARG A 169 0.60 -10.03 -12.05
C ARG A 169 0.80 -10.26 -10.55
N LEU A 170 -0.28 -10.24 -9.78
CA LEU A 170 -0.27 -10.49 -8.33
C LEU A 170 0.16 -11.92 -7.97
N GLN A 171 -0.29 -12.93 -8.72
CA GLN A 171 0.15 -14.32 -8.53
C GLN A 171 1.65 -14.47 -8.76
N VAL A 172 2.18 -13.83 -9.82
CA VAL A 172 3.61 -13.88 -10.13
C VAL A 172 4.44 -13.23 -9.02
N VAL A 173 4.06 -12.05 -8.54
CA VAL A 173 4.81 -11.38 -7.46
C VAL A 173 4.65 -12.05 -6.09
N ALA A 174 3.50 -12.69 -5.82
CA ALA A 174 3.33 -13.55 -4.65
C ALA A 174 4.33 -14.72 -4.67
N SER A 175 4.57 -15.32 -5.85
CA SER A 175 5.55 -16.42 -5.99
C SER A 175 7.00 -16.02 -5.71
N VAL A 176 7.32 -14.73 -5.67
CA VAL A 176 8.67 -14.22 -5.36
C VAL A 176 8.77 -13.59 -3.97
N GLY A 177 7.77 -13.83 -3.11
CA GLY A 177 7.84 -13.56 -1.67
C GLY A 177 7.07 -12.33 -1.18
N ALA A 178 6.19 -11.74 -2.00
CA ALA A 178 5.23 -10.77 -1.49
C ALA A 178 4.30 -11.45 -0.47
N ASP A 179 4.12 -10.81 0.69
CA ASP A 179 3.36 -11.35 1.81
C ASP A 179 1.85 -11.13 1.64
N VAL A 180 1.49 -10.03 0.98
CA VAL A 180 0.11 -9.60 0.77
C VAL A 180 -0.05 -9.09 -0.66
N ALA A 181 -1.17 -9.42 -1.29
CA ALA A 181 -1.55 -8.90 -2.58
C ALA A 181 -2.55 -7.75 -2.43
N PHE A 182 -2.41 -6.71 -3.25
CA PHE A 182 -3.29 -5.56 -3.24
C PHE A 182 -3.67 -5.22 -4.69
N ILE A 183 -4.96 -5.33 -5.01
CA ILE A 183 -5.52 -4.88 -6.28
C ILE A 183 -6.26 -3.56 -6.10
N GLU A 184 -5.85 -2.52 -6.82
CA GLU A 184 -6.51 -1.22 -6.72
C GLU A 184 -7.77 -1.18 -7.59
N GLY A 185 -8.82 -0.52 -7.07
CA GLY A 185 -9.96 -0.09 -7.88
C GLY A 185 -10.96 -1.19 -8.23
N VAL A 186 -11.06 -2.24 -7.41
CA VAL A 186 -12.09 -3.27 -7.58
C VAL A 186 -13.45 -2.71 -7.16
N LYS A 187 -14.41 -2.71 -8.09
CA LYS A 187 -15.70 -2.01 -7.92
C LYS A 187 -16.85 -2.88 -7.43
N THR A 188 -16.74 -4.19 -7.50
CA THR A 188 -17.84 -5.09 -7.14
C THR A 188 -17.38 -6.18 -6.19
N LYS A 189 -18.33 -6.65 -5.38
CA LYS A 189 -18.12 -7.74 -4.42
C LYS A 189 -17.69 -9.03 -5.13
N GLU A 190 -18.32 -9.35 -6.25
CA GLU A 190 -18.07 -10.58 -7.01
C GLU A 190 -16.63 -10.60 -7.54
N LEU A 191 -16.12 -9.45 -7.98
CA LEU A 191 -14.74 -9.31 -8.41
C LEU A 191 -13.75 -9.44 -7.24
N LEU A 192 -14.10 -8.90 -6.07
CA LEU A 192 -13.30 -9.07 -4.85
C LEU A 192 -13.24 -10.55 -4.44
N GLU A 193 -14.37 -11.25 -4.38
CA GLU A 193 -14.43 -12.68 -4.05
C GLU A 193 -13.63 -13.53 -5.04
N LYS A 194 -13.74 -13.25 -6.35
CA LYS A 194 -12.93 -13.91 -7.38
C LYS A 194 -11.44 -13.66 -7.15
N THR A 195 -11.05 -12.44 -6.81
CA THR A 195 -9.65 -12.06 -6.59
C THR A 195 -9.06 -12.76 -5.36
N VAL A 196 -9.79 -12.74 -4.23
CA VAL A 196 -9.40 -13.45 -3.00
C VAL A 196 -9.23 -14.94 -3.27
N LYS A 197 -10.18 -15.56 -3.99
CA LYS A 197 -10.10 -16.98 -4.33
C LYS A 197 -8.90 -17.29 -5.23
N ALA A 198 -8.60 -16.43 -6.21
CA ALA A 198 -7.52 -16.65 -7.16
C ALA A 198 -6.12 -16.44 -6.57
N LEU A 199 -6.00 -15.64 -5.50
CA LEU A 199 -4.73 -15.30 -4.86
C LEU A 199 -4.41 -16.16 -3.63
N HIS A 200 -5.38 -16.96 -3.16
CA HIS A 200 -5.17 -17.91 -2.06
C HIS A 200 -3.94 -18.81 -2.32
N PRO A 201 -3.02 -18.98 -1.35
CA PRO A 201 -3.17 -18.64 0.07
C PRO A 201 -2.76 -17.21 0.46
N THR A 202 -2.34 -16.38 -0.50
CA THR A 202 -1.87 -15.01 -0.24
C THR A 202 -3.02 -14.13 0.27
N PRO A 203 -2.89 -13.48 1.44
CA PRO A 203 -3.84 -12.47 1.92
C PRO A 203 -4.03 -11.35 0.91
N VAL A 204 -5.24 -10.79 0.86
CA VAL A 204 -5.58 -9.67 -0.04
C VAL A 204 -5.96 -8.43 0.77
N LEU A 205 -5.27 -7.31 0.51
CA LEU A 205 -5.64 -5.99 1.02
C LEU A 205 -6.65 -5.33 0.08
N VAL A 206 -7.73 -4.82 0.65
CA VAL A 206 -8.78 -4.09 -0.08
C VAL A 206 -8.75 -2.63 0.33
N ASN A 207 -8.58 -1.75 -0.66
CA ASN A 207 -8.64 -0.31 -0.47
C ASN A 207 -10.08 0.19 -0.68
N VAL A 208 -10.66 0.78 0.36
CA VAL A 208 -12.02 1.33 0.34
C VAL A 208 -11.92 2.85 0.35
N ILE A 209 -12.15 3.46 -0.81
CA ILE A 209 -12.19 4.91 -0.95
C ILE A 209 -13.64 5.32 -1.18
N SER A 210 -14.14 6.20 -0.31
CA SER A 210 -15.49 6.78 -0.34
C SER A 210 -15.51 8.17 -0.91
#